data_AF-A0A0Q0AFI2-F1
#
_entry.id   AF-A0A0Q0AFI2-F1
#
_cell.length_a   1.000
_cell.length_b   1.000
_cell.length_c   1.000
_cell.angle_alpha   90.00
_cell.angle_beta   90.00
_cell.angle_gamma   90.00
#
_symmetry.space_group_name_H-M   'P 1'
#
loop_
_entity.id
_entity.type
_entity.pdbx_description
1 polymer ?
#
loop_
_entity_poly.entity_id
_entity_poly.type
_entity_poly.pdbx_seq_one_letter_code
_entity_poly.pdbx_strand_id
1 'polypeptide(L)'
;MSYPTLELRMTDACPRLSDALVLAGLFRIMIKHVCQKPAPGNQYSLERHWLLKENRIRARRCGHHGRFTLAPDTAAISLEQWLILAEQQFGETARASGEDVVFDHAQQMLRDGSSAERQLRVSAQSSPGLQGGQAVVDLLLEESRENP
;
A
#
# COMPACT_ATOMS: atom_id res chain seq x y z
N MET A 1 -3.60 -2.31 -30.32
CA MET A 1 -2.44 -1.56 -29.78
C MET A 1 -2.07 -2.20 -28.46
N SER A 2 -0.87 -2.77 -28.34
CA SER A 2 -0.36 -3.26 -27.07
C SER A 2 0.59 -2.19 -26.54
N TYR A 3 0.26 -1.61 -25.38
CA TYR A 3 1.19 -0.71 -24.69
C TYR A 3 2.24 -1.59 -23.98
N PRO A 4 3.55 -1.28 -24.08
CA PRO A 4 4.60 -2.03 -23.41
C PRO A 4 4.67 -1.63 -21.93
N THR A 5 3.60 -1.87 -21.18
CA THR A 5 3.44 -1.45 -19.78
C THR A 5 3.47 -2.63 -18.82
N LEU A 6 4.01 -2.40 -17.63
CA LEU A 6 3.86 -3.30 -16.49
C LEU A 6 2.62 -2.89 -15.68
N GLU A 7 1.60 -3.75 -15.64
CA GLU A 7 0.39 -3.51 -14.86
C GLU A 7 0.47 -4.17 -13.47
N LEU A 8 0.47 -3.36 -12.41
CA LEU A 8 0.48 -3.83 -11.02
C LEU A 8 -0.96 -3.93 -10.49
N ARG A 9 -1.53 -5.14 -10.49
CA ARG A 9 -2.96 -5.39 -10.17
C ARG A 9 -3.16 -5.96 -8.77
N MET A 10 -2.48 -5.36 -7.77
CA MET A 10 -2.50 -5.84 -6.39
C MET A 10 -3.50 -5.09 -5.50
N THR A 11 -3.74 -3.82 -5.79
CA THR A 11 -4.52 -2.90 -4.94
C THR A 11 -6.01 -2.97 -5.26
N ASP A 12 -6.84 -2.78 -4.23
CA ASP A 12 -8.26 -2.51 -4.39
C ASP A 12 -8.49 -1.05 -4.84
N ALA A 13 -9.75 -0.69 -5.13
CA ALA A 13 -10.10 0.70 -5.40
C ALA A 13 -9.90 1.56 -4.14
N CYS A 14 -9.18 2.67 -4.27
CA CYS A 14 -8.95 3.64 -3.19
C CYS A 14 -9.98 4.77 -3.29
N PRO A 15 -10.85 4.96 -2.29
CA PRO A 15 -11.87 6.03 -2.34
C PRO A 15 -11.23 7.42 -2.34
N ARG A 16 -10.18 7.63 -1.55
CA ARG A 16 -9.45 8.90 -1.50
C ARG A 16 -8.41 8.97 -2.62
N LEU A 17 -8.41 10.07 -3.36
CA LEU A 17 -7.41 10.33 -4.41
C LEU A 17 -5.99 10.42 -3.83
N SER A 18 -5.82 11.03 -2.67
CA SER A 18 -4.52 11.15 -1.99
C SER A 18 -3.89 9.79 -1.73
N ASP A 19 -4.63 8.84 -1.15
CA ASP A 19 -4.16 7.47 -0.90
C ASP A 19 -3.76 6.77 -2.22
N ALA A 20 -4.55 6.94 -3.27
CA ALA A 20 -4.26 6.37 -4.59
C ALA A 20 -2.96 6.92 -5.19
N LEU A 21 -2.70 8.23 -5.04
CA LEU A 21 -1.49 8.88 -5.51
C LEU A 21 -0.25 8.41 -4.75
N VAL A 22 -0.36 8.17 -3.44
CA VAL A 22 0.73 7.60 -2.62
C VAL A 22 1.10 6.20 -3.11
N LEU A 23 0.10 5.32 -3.31
CA LEU A 23 0.34 3.97 -3.81
C LEU A 23 0.95 3.97 -5.23
N ALA A 24 0.46 4.85 -6.11
CA ALA A 24 1.02 5.02 -7.45
C ALA A 24 2.47 5.51 -7.42
N GLY A 25 2.79 6.47 -6.54
CA GLY A 25 4.15 6.97 -6.33
C GLY A 25 5.10 5.88 -5.82
N LEU A 26 4.70 5.13 -4.79
CA LEU A 26 5.47 4.00 -4.27
C LEU A 26 5.75 2.96 -5.36
N PHE A 27 4.74 2.59 -6.15
CA PHE A 27 4.91 1.68 -7.29
C PHE A 27 5.90 2.23 -8.31
N ARG A 28 5.73 3.49 -8.72
CA ARG A 28 6.59 4.14 -9.71
C ARG A 28 8.05 4.15 -9.26
N ILE A 29 8.33 4.47 -8.00
CA ILE A 29 9.68 4.56 -7.46
C ILE A 29 10.30 3.17 -7.30
N MET A 30 9.56 2.19 -6.77
CA MET A 30 10.06 0.81 -6.65
C MET A 30 10.40 0.22 -8.02
N ILE A 31 9.54 0.42 -9.03
CA ILE A 31 9.81 -0.06 -10.39
C ILE A 31 11.00 0.66 -11.01
N LYS A 32 11.08 2.00 -10.92
CA LYS A 32 12.24 2.77 -11.40
C LYS A 32 13.54 2.28 -10.77
N HIS A 33 13.54 2.05 -9.45
CA HIS A 33 14.70 1.55 -8.72
C HIS A 33 15.14 0.18 -9.24
N VAL A 34 14.20 -0.72 -9.51
CA VAL A 34 14.51 -2.05 -10.05
C VAL A 34 15.02 -1.97 -11.49
N CYS A 35 14.45 -1.09 -12.33
CA CYS A 35 14.89 -0.88 -13.71
C CYS A 35 16.31 -0.31 -13.83
N GLN A 36 16.82 0.35 -12.78
CA GLN A 36 18.20 0.86 -12.73
C GLN A 36 19.23 -0.25 -12.40
N LYS A 37 18.79 -1.45 -11.99
CA LYS A 37 19.71 -2.54 -11.64
C LYS A 37 20.22 -3.25 -12.91
N PRO A 38 21.50 -3.67 -12.95
CA PRO A 38 22.06 -4.37 -14.12
C PRO A 38 21.36 -5.70 -14.46
N ALA A 39 20.80 -6.39 -13.45
CA ALA A 39 20.06 -7.63 -13.62
C ALA A 39 18.79 -7.61 -12.75
N PRO A 40 17.71 -6.95 -13.22
CA PRO A 40 16.43 -6.93 -12.52
C PRO A 40 15.91 -8.35 -12.31
N GLY A 41 15.48 -8.67 -11.09
CA GLY A 41 14.93 -9.99 -10.76
C GLY A 41 15.97 -11.07 -10.39
N ASN A 42 17.27 -10.79 -10.45
CA ASN A 42 18.31 -11.76 -10.06
C ASN A 42 18.26 -12.19 -8.58
N GLN A 43 17.51 -11.44 -7.75
CA GLN A 43 17.27 -11.79 -6.35
C GLN A 43 16.02 -12.67 -6.14
N TYR A 44 15.41 -13.18 -7.21
CA TYR A 44 14.29 -14.10 -7.12
C TYR A 44 14.76 -15.46 -6.55
N SER A 45 14.02 -16.00 -5.60
CA SER A 45 14.19 -17.36 -5.09
C SER A 45 12.84 -17.96 -4.71
N LEU A 46 12.76 -19.29 -4.63
CA LEU A 46 11.54 -19.99 -4.25
C LEU A 46 11.14 -19.65 -2.81
N GLU A 47 12.10 -19.52 -1.90
CA GLU A 47 11.86 -19.14 -0.51
C GLU A 47 11.26 -17.73 -0.40
N ARG A 48 11.80 -16.76 -1.14
CA ARG A 48 11.26 -15.39 -1.18
C ARG A 48 9.85 -15.33 -1.77
N HIS A 49 9.56 -16.18 -2.76
CA HIS A 49 8.22 -16.30 -3.33
C HIS A 49 7.21 -16.85 -2.32
N TRP A 50 7.60 -17.83 -1.50
CA TRP A 50 6.74 -18.34 -0.42
C TRP A 50 6.50 -17.30 0.67
N LEU A 51 7.54 -16.57 1.09
CA LEU A 51 7.40 -15.45 2.03
C LEU A 51 6.45 -14.37 1.50
N LEU A 52 6.54 -14.03 0.20
CA LEU A 52 5.61 -13.10 -0.43
C LEU A 52 4.16 -13.59 -0.33
N LYS A 53 3.90 -14.87 -0.61
CA LYS A 53 2.56 -15.46 -0.50
C LYS A 53 2.05 -15.42 0.94
N GLU A 54 2.89 -15.76 1.90
CA GLU A 54 2.53 -15.71 3.32
C GLU A 54 2.21 -14.28 3.77
N ASN A 55 3.09 -13.33 3.46
CA ASN A 55 2.87 -11.92 3.76
C ASN A 55 1.59 -11.39 3.14
N ARG A 56 1.24 -11.83 1.92
CA ARG A 56 -0.03 -11.47 1.27
C ARG A 56 -1.24 -11.99 2.05
N ILE A 57 -1.18 -13.20 2.62
CA ILE A 57 -2.24 -13.73 3.48
C ILE A 57 -2.35 -12.90 4.77
N ARG A 58 -1.22 -12.55 5.38
CA ARG A 58 -1.19 -11.70 6.59
C ARG A 58 -1.77 -10.31 6.32
N ALA A 59 -1.39 -9.67 5.20
CA ALA A 59 -1.93 -8.37 4.79
C ALA A 59 -3.45 -8.41 4.61
N ARG A 60 -3.99 -9.46 3.99
CA ARG A 60 -5.45 -9.62 3.83
C ARG A 60 -6.21 -9.79 5.14
N ARG A 61 -5.60 -10.43 6.15
CA ARG A 61 -6.26 -10.72 7.43
C ARG A 61 -6.12 -9.60 8.45
N CYS A 62 -4.94 -8.99 8.50
CA CYS A 62 -4.57 -8.03 9.54
C CYS A 62 -4.46 -6.60 9.01
N GLY A 63 -4.62 -6.39 7.71
CA GLY A 63 -4.41 -5.08 7.09
C GLY A 63 -3.00 -4.56 7.38
N HIS A 64 -2.92 -3.27 7.69
CA HIS A 64 -1.66 -2.59 8.01
C HIS A 64 -1.11 -2.95 9.40
N HIS A 65 -1.94 -3.49 10.31
CA HIS A 65 -1.52 -4.01 11.63
C HIS A 65 -0.77 -5.34 11.56
N GLY A 66 -0.64 -5.92 10.36
CA GLY A 66 0.08 -7.17 10.14
C GLY A 66 1.58 -7.08 10.44
N ARG A 67 2.22 -8.24 10.62
CA ARG A 67 3.68 -8.38 10.68
C ARG A 67 4.20 -9.17 9.49
N PHE A 68 5.27 -8.69 8.87
CA PHE A 68 5.75 -9.19 7.59
C PHE A 68 7.20 -9.66 7.68
N THR A 69 7.50 -10.81 7.09
CA THR A 69 8.84 -11.41 7.09
C THR A 69 9.50 -11.17 5.74
N LEU A 70 10.65 -10.50 5.70
CA LEU A 70 11.31 -10.09 4.44
C LEU A 70 12.33 -11.11 3.93
N ALA A 71 12.91 -11.90 4.82
CA ALA A 71 13.89 -12.93 4.49
C ALA A 71 13.75 -14.15 5.42
N PRO A 72 14.24 -15.33 5.01
CA PRO A 72 14.29 -16.50 5.88
C PRO A 72 15.02 -16.19 7.18
N ASP A 73 14.57 -16.82 8.27
CA ASP A 73 15.20 -16.72 9.60
C ASP A 73 15.31 -15.30 10.17
N THR A 74 14.49 -14.36 9.68
CA THR A 74 14.39 -12.99 10.22
C THR A 74 13.11 -12.79 11.00
N ALA A 75 13.16 -11.90 12.00
CA ALA A 75 11.98 -11.49 12.73
C ALA A 75 11.00 -10.76 11.79
N ALA A 76 9.71 -11.07 11.93
CA ALA A 76 8.67 -10.30 11.23
C ALA A 76 8.67 -8.85 11.74
N ILE A 77 8.45 -7.88 10.84
CA ILE A 77 8.44 -6.44 11.14
C ILE A 77 7.05 -5.84 10.89
N SER A 78 6.76 -4.69 11.50
CA SER A 78 5.53 -3.94 11.20
C SER A 78 5.64 -3.20 9.85
N LEU A 79 4.52 -2.68 9.35
CA LEU A 79 4.52 -1.91 8.11
C LEU A 79 5.25 -0.57 8.26
N GLU A 80 5.20 0.05 9.44
CA GLU A 80 5.95 1.28 9.76
C GLU A 80 7.46 1.02 9.71
N GLN A 81 7.91 -0.10 10.28
CA GLN A 81 9.30 -0.53 10.21
C GLN A 81 9.72 -0.80 8.75
N TRP A 82 8.82 -1.41 7.97
CA TRP A 82 9.07 -1.63 6.55
C TRP A 82 9.19 -0.31 5.77
N LEU A 83 8.35 0.70 6.04
CA LEU A 83 8.43 2.00 5.38
C LEU A 83 9.77 2.70 5.63
N ILE A 84 10.33 2.59 6.84
CA ILE A 84 11.67 3.13 7.14
C ILE A 84 12.73 2.45 6.28
N LEU A 85 12.70 1.12 6.17
CA LEU A 85 13.63 0.37 5.32
C LEU A 85 13.42 0.67 3.83
N ALA A 86 12.17 0.85 3.41
CA ALA A 86 11.81 1.19 2.04
C ALA A 86 12.33 2.60 1.69
N GLU A 87 12.18 3.58 2.57
CA GLU A 87 12.72 4.93 2.36
C GLU A 87 14.24 4.92 2.26
N GLN A 88 14.93 4.16 3.11
CA GLN A 88 16.39 3.99 3.01
C GLN A 88 16.80 3.37 1.66
N GLN A 89 16.04 2.38 1.18
CA GLN A 89 16.34 1.66 -0.05
C GLN A 89 16.00 2.46 -1.32
N PHE A 90 14.92 3.25 -1.29
CA PHE A 90 14.31 3.85 -2.47
C PHE A 90 14.32 5.38 -2.46
N GLY A 91 14.73 6.02 -1.36
CA GLY A 91 14.68 7.46 -1.16
C GLY A 91 15.51 8.22 -2.19
N GLU A 92 16.67 7.72 -2.60
CA GLU A 92 17.44 8.33 -3.69
C GLU A 92 16.66 8.31 -5.02
N THR A 93 16.03 7.19 -5.36
CA THR A 93 15.19 7.07 -6.56
C THR A 93 13.96 7.98 -6.48
N ALA A 94 13.37 8.15 -5.29
CA ALA A 94 12.27 9.08 -5.03
C ALA A 94 12.68 10.53 -5.31
N ARG A 95 13.80 10.98 -4.72
CA ARG A 95 14.35 12.32 -4.94
C ARG A 95 14.69 12.58 -6.41
N ALA A 96 15.36 11.64 -7.06
CA ALA A 96 15.68 11.73 -8.49
C ALA A 96 14.43 11.76 -9.39
N SER A 97 13.28 11.33 -8.87
CA SER A 97 11.99 11.30 -9.59
C SER A 97 11.07 12.49 -9.25
N GLY A 98 11.48 13.39 -8.35
CA GLY A 98 10.63 14.47 -7.83
C GLY A 98 9.49 13.97 -6.95
N GLU A 99 9.68 12.84 -6.27
CA GLU A 99 8.71 12.22 -5.35
C GLU A 99 9.23 12.14 -3.91
N ASP A 100 10.00 13.15 -3.50
CA ASP A 100 10.72 13.21 -2.23
C ASP A 100 9.80 12.95 -1.02
N VAL A 101 8.54 13.39 -1.10
CA VAL A 101 7.53 13.34 -0.01
C VAL A 101 6.70 12.04 0.02
N VAL A 102 6.93 11.09 -0.89
CA VAL A 102 6.09 9.88 -1.01
C VAL A 102 6.07 9.06 0.29
N PHE A 103 7.21 8.98 1.00
CA PHE A 103 7.34 8.20 2.22
C PHE A 103 6.68 8.91 3.40
N ASP A 104 6.76 10.24 3.46
CA ASP A 104 6.03 11.04 4.43
C ASP A 104 4.52 10.86 4.28
N HIS A 105 4.02 10.91 3.04
CA HIS A 105 2.61 10.66 2.76
C HIS A 105 2.21 9.22 3.06
N ALA A 106 3.06 8.23 2.81
CA ALA A 106 2.80 6.85 3.18
C ALA A 106 2.69 6.68 4.71
N GLN A 107 3.56 7.33 5.48
CA GLN A 107 3.49 7.34 6.94
C GLN A 107 2.25 8.08 7.46
N GLN A 108 1.83 9.16 6.79
CA GLN A 108 0.58 9.86 7.11
C GLN A 108 -0.63 8.96 6.85
N MET A 109 -0.68 8.29 5.69
CA MET A 109 -1.75 7.36 5.32
C MET A 109 -1.89 6.21 6.34
N LEU A 110 -0.77 5.69 6.89
CA LEU A 110 -0.84 4.70 7.98
C LEU A 110 -1.44 5.28 9.26
N ARG A 111 -1.05 6.51 9.64
CA ARG A 111 -1.58 7.18 10.84
C ARG A 111 -3.08 7.50 10.72
N ASP A 112 -3.55 7.84 9.53
CA ASP A 112 -4.97 8.14 9.27
C ASP A 112 -5.86 6.88 9.27
N GLY A 113 -5.23 5.71 9.17
CA GLY A 113 -5.88 4.41 9.08
C GLY A 113 -6.40 4.10 7.68
N SER A 114 -6.83 2.85 7.50
CA SER A 114 -7.34 2.34 6.23
C SER A 114 -8.79 2.71 5.96
N SER A 115 -9.21 2.69 4.68
CA SER A 115 -10.62 2.83 4.32
C SER A 115 -11.48 1.76 5.00
N ALA A 116 -10.98 0.51 5.12
CA ALA A 116 -11.71 -0.55 5.82
C ALA A 116 -12.02 -0.20 7.28
N GLU A 117 -11.08 0.39 8.02
CA GLU A 117 -11.31 0.82 9.40
C GLU A 117 -12.30 1.97 9.49
N ARG A 118 -12.26 2.93 8.55
CA ARG A 118 -13.22 4.03 8.49
C ARG A 118 -14.64 3.53 8.20
N GLN A 119 -14.79 2.60 7.24
CA GLN A 119 -16.06 1.97 6.91
C GLN A 119 -16.63 1.17 8.08
N LEU A 120 -15.79 0.36 8.76
CA LEU A 120 -16.22 -0.39 9.95
C LEU A 120 -16.66 0.54 11.08
N ARG A 121 -15.95 1.65 11.29
CA ARG A 121 -16.30 2.66 12.30
C ARG A 121 -17.66 3.29 12.04
N VAL A 122 -17.93 3.73 10.81
CA VAL A 122 -19.21 4.35 10.43
C VAL A 122 -20.36 3.33 10.48
N SER A 123 -20.12 2.10 10.03
CA SER A 123 -21.11 1.02 10.12
C SER A 123 -21.48 0.71 11.57
N ALA A 124 -20.49 0.66 12.48
CA ALA A 124 -20.72 0.39 13.90
C ALA A 124 -21.41 1.54 14.66
N GLN A 125 -21.26 2.78 14.18
CA GLN A 125 -21.94 3.96 14.74
C GLN A 125 -23.38 4.10 14.25
N SER A 126 -23.76 3.36 13.21
CA SER A 126 -25.08 3.40 12.61
C SER A 126 -26.01 2.36 13.25
N SER A 127 -27.33 2.62 13.21
CA SER A 127 -28.32 1.64 13.65
C SER A 127 -28.19 0.32 12.87
N PRO A 128 -28.34 -0.86 13.51
CA PRO A 128 -28.20 -2.15 12.84
C PRO A 128 -29.12 -2.30 11.63
N GLY A 129 -28.61 -2.84 10.53
CA GLY A 129 -29.37 -3.15 9.31
C GLY A 129 -28.97 -2.30 8.10
N LEU A 130 -29.94 -2.01 7.21
CA LEU A 130 -29.71 -1.29 5.93
C LEU A 130 -29.07 0.10 6.11
N GLN A 131 -29.25 0.72 7.28
CA GLN A 131 -28.71 2.05 7.59
C GLN A 131 -27.18 2.05 7.69
N GLY A 132 -26.55 0.99 8.21
CA GLY A 132 -25.09 0.89 8.26
C GLY A 132 -24.45 0.75 6.87
N GLY A 133 -25.10 0.00 5.97
CA GLY A 133 -24.66 -0.08 4.58
C GLY A 133 -24.77 1.26 3.85
N GLN A 134 -25.88 1.98 4.03
CA GLN A 134 -26.06 3.31 3.44
C GLN A 134 -25.02 4.31 3.95
N ALA A 135 -24.75 4.33 5.25
CA ALA A 135 -23.76 5.23 5.84
C ALA A 135 -22.34 4.97 5.30
N VAL A 136 -21.99 3.70 5.04
CA VAL A 136 -20.74 3.34 4.36
C VAL A 136 -20.71 3.86 2.92
N VAL A 137 -21.80 3.72 2.17
CA VAL A 137 -21.88 4.25 0.79
C VAL A 137 -21.73 5.77 0.78
N ASP A 138 -22.40 6.46 1.68
CA ASP A 138 -22.34 7.93 1.78
C ASP A 138 -20.91 8.40 2.10
N LEU A 139 -20.23 7.73 3.05
CA LEU A 139 -18.81 7.97 3.35
C LEU A 139 -17.94 7.79 2.10
N LEU A 140 -18.10 6.68 1.37
CA LEU A 140 -17.28 6.40 0.18
C LEU A 140 -17.51 7.42 -0.93
N LEU A 141 -18.75 7.89 -1.10
CA LEU A 141 -19.08 8.96 -2.05
C LEU A 141 -18.46 10.30 -1.65
N GLU A 142 -18.41 10.60 -0.35
CA GLU A 142 -17.74 11.79 0.17
C GLU A 142 -16.23 11.72 -0.07
N GLU A 143 -15.57 10.63 0.33
CA GLU A 143 -14.13 10.42 0.13
C GLU A 143 -13.74 10.47 -1.35
N SER A 144 -14.59 9.98 -2.24
CA SER A 144 -14.34 9.99 -3.70
C SER A 144 -14.53 11.37 -4.34
N ARG A 145 -15.18 12.31 -3.65
CA ARG A 145 -15.37 13.70 -4.10
C ARG A 145 -14.29 14.63 -3.57
N GLU A 146 -13.49 14.20 -2.59
CA GLU A 146 -12.39 15.01 -2.05
C GLU A 146 -11.46 15.43 -3.20
N ASN A 147 -11.38 16.75 -3.42
CA ASN A 147 -10.43 17.34 -4.35
C ASN A 147 -9.08 17.50 -3.62
N PRO A 148 -7.95 17.22 -4.28
CA PRO A 148 -6.62 17.26 -3.67
C PRO A 148 -6.21 18.68 -3.25
#